data_AF-A0A5T1A8Q5-F1
#
_entry.id   AF-A0A5T1A8Q5-F1
#
_cell.length_a   1.000
_cell.length_b   1.000
_cell.length_c   1.000
_cell.angle_alpha   90.00
_cell.angle_beta   90.00
_cell.angle_gamma   90.00
#
_symmetry.space_group_name_H-M   'P 1'
#
loop_
_entity.id
_entity.type
_entity.pdbx_description
1 polymer ?
#
loop_
_entity_poly.entity_id
_entity_poly.type
_entity_poly.pdbx_seq_one_letter_code
_entity_poly.pdbx_strand_id
1 'polypeptide(L)'
;MYANALQSNTKLSEEEIKKLLENGAKYANENGLNLGQGLAKNQAVDQDMILYVTIKQNGKNIMAPMLYLSKETIGNNEIKSNLTGKTGVDINTQSFNSLLGDIASEGQININAGNEINLQSSNLNAQNINLSANNVNIDTVLGIDEKGSYNSIKKGEIKANNVVNIDSVNDLNIKNSDISTSANDSKIVLISQKGDVNIKNDYSKSSSFEQINTDSQNPILQRV
;
A
#
# COMPACT_ATOMS: atom_id res chain seq x y z
N MET A 1 8.71 12.33 -20.85
CA MET A 1 8.24 12.68 -19.49
C MET A 1 6.80 12.24 -19.41
N TYR A 2 6.53 11.08 -18.83
CA TYR A 2 5.16 10.61 -18.61
C TYR A 2 4.88 10.71 -17.12
N ALA A 3 3.94 11.58 -16.78
CA ALA A 3 3.55 11.88 -15.43
C ALA A 3 2.80 10.69 -14.82
N ASN A 4 3.17 10.37 -13.58
CA ASN A 4 2.44 9.48 -12.69
C ASN A 4 0.96 9.90 -12.63
N ALA A 5 0.07 9.15 -13.30
CA ALA A 5 -1.37 9.42 -13.29
C ALA A 5 -2.02 9.15 -11.92
N LEU A 6 -1.27 8.61 -10.94
CA LEU A 6 -1.78 8.24 -9.62
C LEU A 6 -1.10 8.97 -8.45
N GLN A 7 -0.20 9.93 -8.70
CA GLN A 7 0.48 10.69 -7.64
C GLN A 7 0.11 12.17 -7.55
N SER A 8 -0.88 12.65 -8.30
CA SER A 8 -1.34 14.02 -8.16
C SER A 8 -2.84 14.10 -7.94
N ASN A 9 -3.25 14.96 -7.01
CA ASN A 9 -4.61 15.51 -6.88
C ASN A 9 -5.04 16.31 -8.13
N THR A 10 -4.61 15.91 -9.33
CA THR A 10 -4.97 16.50 -10.60
C THR A 10 -6.38 16.04 -10.95
N LYS A 11 -7.32 16.98 -10.84
CA LYS A 11 -8.66 16.80 -11.40
C LYS A 11 -8.54 16.57 -12.91
N LEU A 12 -9.26 15.59 -13.43
CA LEU A 12 -9.43 15.43 -14.87
C LEU A 12 -10.04 16.71 -15.46
N SER A 13 -9.49 17.17 -16.57
CA SER A 13 -10.03 18.28 -17.35
C SER A 13 -11.35 17.90 -18.03
N GLU A 14 -12.15 18.89 -18.42
CA GLU A 14 -13.40 18.66 -19.15
C GLU A 14 -13.15 17.91 -20.48
N GLU A 15 -12.03 18.20 -21.15
CA GLU A 15 -11.64 17.54 -22.40
C GLU A 15 -11.32 16.06 -22.18
N GLU A 16 -10.62 15.72 -21.10
CA GLU A 16 -10.33 14.33 -20.73
C GLU A 16 -11.61 13.56 -20.40
N ILE A 17 -12.50 14.16 -19.60
CA ILE A 17 -13.80 13.55 -19.26
C ILE A 17 -14.64 13.32 -20.53
N LYS A 18 -14.69 14.31 -21.43
CA LYS A 18 -15.41 14.19 -22.71
C LYS A 18 -14.84 13.03 -23.54
N LYS A 19 -13.52 12.92 -23.65
CA LYS A 19 -12.87 11.83 -24.39
C LYS A 19 -13.19 10.47 -23.80
N LEU A 20 -13.17 10.33 -22.47
CA LEU A 20 -13.56 9.09 -21.78
C LEU A 20 -15.01 8.68 -22.05
N LEU A 21 -15.92 9.66 -22.10
CA LEU A 21 -17.33 9.43 -22.42
C LEU A 21 -17.54 9.04 -23.90
N GLU A 22 -16.84 9.70 -24.82
CA GLU A 22 -16.88 9.37 -26.25
C GLU A 22 -16.35 7.95 -26.51
N ASN A 23 -15.25 7.57 -25.87
CA ASN A 23 -14.71 6.21 -25.91
C ASN A 23 -15.73 5.19 -25.42
N GLY A 24 -16.41 5.50 -24.29
CA GLY A 24 -17.45 4.64 -23.72
C GLY A 24 -18.65 4.47 -24.65
N ALA A 25 -19.15 5.56 -25.22
CA ALA A 25 -20.27 5.51 -26.17
C ALA A 25 -19.92 4.71 -27.43
N LYS A 26 -18.71 4.89 -27.96
CA LYS A 26 -18.21 4.12 -29.09
C LYS A 26 -18.13 2.63 -28.76
N TYR A 27 -17.50 2.28 -27.65
CA TYR A 27 -17.37 0.89 -27.19
C TYR A 27 -18.75 0.23 -27.00
N ALA A 28 -19.69 0.92 -26.38
CA ALA A 28 -21.04 0.42 -26.16
C ALA A 28 -21.77 0.10 -27.47
N ASN A 29 -21.68 0.99 -28.46
CA ASN A 29 -22.28 0.78 -29.78
C ASN A 29 -21.63 -0.40 -30.52
N GLU A 30 -20.30 -0.51 -30.49
CA GLU A 30 -19.55 -1.58 -31.15
C GLU A 30 -19.81 -2.96 -30.51
N ASN A 31 -20.08 -3.00 -29.20
CA ASN A 31 -20.32 -4.24 -28.44
C ASN A 31 -21.80 -4.51 -28.14
N GLY A 32 -22.73 -3.72 -28.70
CA GLY A 32 -24.18 -3.90 -28.53
C GLY A 32 -24.67 -3.79 -27.07
N LEU A 33 -24.03 -2.95 -26.26
CA LEU A 33 -24.43 -2.75 -24.86
C LEU A 33 -25.70 -1.91 -24.77
N ASN A 34 -26.64 -2.33 -23.91
CA ASN A 34 -27.81 -1.53 -23.59
C ASN A 34 -27.46 -0.37 -22.64
N LEU A 35 -28.29 0.68 -22.64
CA LEU A 35 -28.16 1.77 -21.67
C LEU A 35 -28.21 1.23 -20.23
N GLY A 36 -27.23 1.59 -19.41
CA GLY A 36 -27.13 1.14 -18.03
C GLY A 36 -26.49 -0.24 -17.86
N GLN A 37 -26.10 -0.90 -18.95
CA GLN A 37 -25.34 -2.14 -18.92
C GLN A 37 -23.85 -1.82 -18.77
N GLY A 38 -23.24 -2.34 -17.70
CA GLY A 38 -21.79 -2.27 -17.48
C GLY A 38 -21.07 -3.50 -18.01
N LEU A 39 -19.75 -3.53 -17.81
CA LEU A 39 -18.93 -4.72 -18.08
C LEU A 39 -18.79 -5.59 -16.84
N ALA A 40 -18.18 -6.76 -17.00
CA ALA A 40 -17.76 -7.55 -15.85
C ALA A 40 -16.75 -6.76 -15.00
N LYS A 41 -16.77 -6.96 -13.67
CA LYS A 41 -15.77 -6.38 -12.77
C LYS A 41 -14.37 -6.76 -13.25
N ASN A 42 -13.47 -5.77 -13.34
CA ASN A 42 -12.07 -5.91 -13.78
C ASN A 42 -11.89 -6.33 -15.25
N GLN A 43 -12.92 -6.20 -16.09
CA GLN A 43 -12.75 -6.42 -17.52
C GLN A 43 -11.85 -5.32 -18.09
N ALA A 44 -10.66 -5.72 -18.54
CA ALA A 44 -9.73 -4.80 -19.16
C ALA A 44 -10.21 -4.42 -20.56
N VAL A 45 -10.08 -3.13 -20.87
CA VAL A 45 -10.54 -2.53 -22.14
C VAL A 45 -9.33 -2.06 -22.95
N ASP A 46 -9.56 -1.68 -24.21
CA ASP A 46 -8.45 -1.24 -25.07
C ASP A 46 -8.19 0.28 -24.94
N GLN A 47 -9.17 1.04 -24.45
CA GLN A 47 -9.05 2.47 -24.18
C GLN A 47 -9.77 2.84 -22.88
N ASP A 48 -9.19 3.77 -22.12
CA ASP A 48 -9.84 4.29 -20.92
C ASP A 48 -11.19 4.91 -21.31
N MET A 49 -12.23 4.59 -20.54
CA MET A 49 -13.58 5.02 -20.85
C MET A 49 -14.49 5.12 -19.64
N ILE A 50 -15.54 5.92 -19.75
CA ILE A 50 -16.62 5.98 -18.78
C ILE A 50 -17.89 5.41 -19.42
N LEU A 51 -18.52 4.44 -18.74
CA LEU A 51 -19.88 4.00 -19.06
C LEU A 51 -20.82 4.40 -17.92
N TYR A 52 -22.04 4.81 -18.25
CA TYR A 52 -23.10 4.97 -17.25
C TYR A 52 -23.77 3.63 -16.99
N VAL A 53 -23.62 3.14 -15.76
CA VAL A 53 -24.05 1.80 -15.33
C VAL A 53 -25.19 1.92 -14.33
N THR A 54 -26.17 1.04 -14.41
CA THR A 54 -27.23 0.94 -13.40
C THR A 54 -26.68 0.23 -12.17
N ILE A 55 -26.55 0.96 -11.05
CA ILE A 55 -26.16 0.42 -9.76
C ILE A 55 -27.32 0.53 -8.76
N LYS A 56 -27.33 -0.37 -7.77
CA LYS A 56 -28.32 -0.36 -6.69
C LYS A 56 -27.75 0.36 -5.47
N GLN A 57 -28.21 1.57 -5.21
CA GLN A 57 -27.82 2.36 -4.03
C GLN A 57 -29.03 2.55 -3.13
N ASN A 58 -28.94 2.16 -1.85
CA ASN A 58 -30.03 2.25 -0.87
C ASN A 58 -31.38 1.66 -1.37
N GLY A 59 -31.30 0.52 -2.08
CA GLY A 59 -32.48 -0.16 -2.62
C GLY A 59 -33.03 0.43 -3.93
N LYS A 60 -32.52 1.56 -4.40
CA LYS A 60 -32.95 2.22 -5.64
C LYS A 60 -31.94 1.98 -6.77
N ASN A 61 -32.44 1.83 -7.99
CA ASN A 61 -31.60 1.79 -9.18
C ASN A 61 -31.27 3.21 -9.61
N ILE A 62 -29.98 3.52 -9.74
CA ILE A 62 -29.48 4.81 -10.23
C ILE A 62 -28.47 4.57 -11.34
N MET A 63 -28.35 5.52 -12.28
CA MET A 63 -27.25 5.52 -13.24
C MET A 63 -26.06 6.27 -12.65
N ALA A 64 -24.91 5.62 -12.60
CA ALA A 64 -23.67 6.22 -12.14
C ALA A 64 -22.57 6.05 -13.21
N PRO A 65 -21.71 7.06 -13.41
CA PRO A 65 -20.54 6.88 -14.26
C PRO A 65 -19.57 5.89 -13.62
N MET A 66 -19.09 4.93 -14.40
CA MET A 66 -18.08 3.96 -14.00
C MET A 66 -16.89 4.06 -14.95
N LEU A 67 -15.70 4.29 -14.38
CA LEU A 67 -14.44 4.35 -15.11
C LEU A 67 -13.89 2.94 -15.34
N TYR A 68 -13.58 2.63 -16.59
CA TYR A 68 -12.86 1.44 -17.02
C TYR A 68 -11.50 1.86 -17.55
N LEU A 69 -10.45 1.26 -17.01
CA LEU A 69 -9.08 1.53 -17.43
C LEU A 69 -8.63 0.49 -18.45
N SER A 70 -7.91 0.97 -19.46
CA SER A 70 -7.31 0.16 -20.49
C SER A 70 -6.21 -0.73 -19.94
N LYS A 71 -5.90 -1.83 -20.64
CA LYS A 71 -4.74 -2.67 -20.31
C LYS A 71 -3.45 -1.87 -20.26
N GLU A 72 -3.30 -0.91 -21.17
CA GLU A 72 -2.13 -0.03 -21.23
C GLU A 72 -2.09 0.90 -20.02
N THR A 73 -3.19 1.59 -19.69
CA THR A 73 -3.23 2.45 -18.48
C THR A 73 -3.02 1.62 -17.22
N ILE A 74 -3.62 0.43 -17.12
CA ILE A 74 -3.39 -0.49 -16.00
C ILE A 74 -1.91 -0.87 -15.93
N GLY A 75 -1.29 -1.30 -17.03
CA GLY A 75 0.11 -1.70 -17.10
C GLY A 75 1.09 -0.55 -16.82
N ASN A 76 0.81 0.64 -17.34
CA ASN A 76 1.62 1.85 -17.09
C ASN A 76 1.49 2.33 -15.64
N ASN A 77 0.40 1.97 -14.97
CA ASN A 77 0.19 2.20 -13.54
C ASN A 77 0.47 0.97 -12.68
N GLU A 78 0.90 -0.17 -13.26
CA GLU A 78 1.46 -1.28 -12.51
C GLU A 78 2.84 -0.84 -12.03
N ILE A 79 2.91 -0.36 -10.80
CA ILE A 79 4.19 -0.08 -10.15
C ILE A 79 4.84 -1.42 -9.79
N LYS A 80 5.60 -2.00 -10.72
CA LYS A 80 6.47 -3.16 -10.46
C LYS A 80 7.91 -2.70 -10.29
N SER A 81 8.18 -1.92 -9.25
CA SER A 81 9.54 -1.76 -8.75
C SER A 81 9.81 -2.89 -7.76
N ASN A 82 10.31 -4.00 -8.30
CA ASN A 82 10.65 -5.18 -7.52
C ASN A 82 12.16 -5.25 -7.37
N LEU A 83 12.65 -5.28 -6.13
CA LEU A 83 14.05 -5.50 -5.83
C LEU A 83 14.21 -6.88 -5.21
N THR A 84 14.94 -7.77 -5.88
CA THR A 84 15.18 -9.13 -5.40
C THR A 84 16.66 -9.37 -5.16
N GLY A 85 17.01 -9.96 -4.02
CA GLY A 85 18.39 -10.30 -3.68
C GLY A 85 18.51 -11.74 -3.19
N LYS A 86 19.40 -12.53 -3.77
CA LYS A 86 19.58 -13.94 -3.37
C LYS A 86 20.12 -14.05 -1.93
N THR A 87 21.27 -13.44 -1.65
CA THR A 87 21.88 -13.46 -0.31
C THR A 87 21.33 -12.36 0.59
N GLY A 88 21.01 -11.20 0.00
CA GLY A 88 20.53 -10.05 0.75
C GLY A 88 20.22 -8.87 -0.16
N VAL A 89 19.55 -7.87 0.41
CA VAL A 89 19.35 -6.55 -0.16
C VAL A 89 19.84 -5.54 0.88
N ASP A 90 20.83 -4.72 0.52
CA ASP A 90 21.38 -3.67 1.38
C ASP A 90 21.18 -2.30 0.73
N ILE A 91 20.41 -1.42 1.38
CA ILE A 91 20.10 -0.08 0.91
C ILE A 91 20.62 0.93 1.94
N ASN A 92 21.53 1.81 1.52
CA ASN A 92 22.05 2.89 2.34
C ASN A 92 21.77 4.22 1.63
N THR A 93 20.94 5.09 2.23
CA THR A 93 20.45 6.32 1.60
C THR A 93 20.20 7.42 2.63
N GLN A 94 19.86 8.64 2.19
CA GLN A 94 19.34 9.66 3.10
C GLN A 94 17.84 9.47 3.38
N SER A 95 17.05 9.16 2.36
CA SER A 95 15.64 8.80 2.51
C SER A 95 15.32 7.61 1.61
N PHE A 96 14.49 6.70 2.09
CA PHE A 96 13.94 5.59 1.31
C PHE A 96 12.43 5.72 1.22
N ASN A 97 11.91 5.84 0.01
CA ASN A 97 10.47 5.93 -0.24
C ASN A 97 10.05 4.79 -1.16
N SER A 98 9.10 3.99 -0.73
CA SER A 98 8.50 2.92 -1.51
C SER A 98 6.98 3.06 -1.46
N LEU A 99 6.36 3.11 -2.64
CA LEU A 99 4.91 3.10 -2.81
C LEU A 99 4.56 1.89 -3.67
N LEU A 100 3.70 1.01 -3.16
CA LEU A 100 3.24 -0.20 -3.85
C LEU A 100 4.38 -1.16 -4.26
N GLY A 101 5.60 -0.97 -3.75
CA GLY A 101 6.78 -1.74 -4.15
C GLY A 101 6.88 -3.12 -3.49
N ASP A 102 7.70 -4.00 -4.06
CA ASP A 102 8.05 -5.29 -3.48
C ASP A 102 9.57 -5.41 -3.33
N ILE A 103 10.05 -5.73 -2.12
CA ILE A 103 11.45 -6.04 -1.86
C ILE A 103 11.51 -7.45 -1.27
N ALA A 104 12.24 -8.35 -1.92
CA ALA A 104 12.35 -9.73 -1.48
C ALA A 104 13.80 -10.19 -1.40
N SER A 105 14.11 -11.00 -0.40
CA SER A 105 15.39 -11.69 -0.33
C SER A 105 15.26 -13.11 0.24
N GLU A 106 16.07 -14.06 -0.25
CA GLU A 106 16.17 -15.37 0.43
C GLU A 106 16.99 -15.28 1.73
N GLY A 107 17.77 -14.21 1.92
CA GLY A 107 18.52 -13.92 3.13
C GLY A 107 17.97 -12.71 3.87
N GLN A 108 18.69 -11.59 3.89
CA GLN A 108 18.29 -10.41 4.69
C GLN A 108 17.94 -9.18 3.84
N ILE A 109 17.04 -8.34 4.35
CA ILE A 109 16.82 -6.99 3.83
C ILE A 109 17.29 -6.00 4.90
N ASN A 110 18.27 -5.15 4.57
CA ASN A 110 18.71 -4.05 5.40
C ASN A 110 18.44 -2.73 4.67
N ILE A 111 17.66 -1.85 5.30
CA ILE A 111 17.41 -0.49 4.79
C ILE A 111 17.84 0.48 5.88
N ASN A 112 18.93 1.19 5.61
CA ASN A 112 19.47 2.23 6.49
C ASN A 112 19.29 3.59 5.80
N ALA A 113 18.42 4.43 6.34
CA ALA A 113 18.19 5.79 5.85
C ALA A 113 18.63 6.82 6.89
N GLY A 114 19.35 7.87 6.48
CA GLY A 114 19.75 8.93 7.41
C GLY A 114 18.60 9.74 8.00
N ASN A 115 17.49 9.89 7.27
CA ASN A 115 16.33 10.69 7.64
C ASN A 115 15.06 9.84 7.80
N GLU A 116 14.52 9.30 6.70
CA GLU A 116 13.23 8.62 6.76
C GLU A 116 13.16 7.36 5.90
N ILE A 117 12.38 6.39 6.38
CA ILE A 117 11.88 5.26 5.60
C ILE A 117 10.36 5.41 5.52
N ASN A 118 9.83 5.55 4.30
CA ASN A 118 8.40 5.56 4.03
C ASN A 118 8.04 4.34 3.18
N LEU A 119 7.27 3.42 3.74
CA LEU A 119 6.75 2.22 3.08
C LEU A 119 5.23 2.34 3.00
N GLN A 120 4.72 2.67 1.82
CA GLN A 120 3.30 2.92 1.58
C GLN A 120 2.71 1.82 0.71
N SER A 121 1.88 0.96 1.30
CA SER A 121 1.37 -0.24 0.63
C SER A 121 2.49 -1.11 0.02
N SER A 122 3.69 -1.07 0.60
CA SER A 122 4.85 -1.82 0.12
C SER A 122 5.06 -3.09 0.91
N ASN A 123 5.62 -4.12 0.24
CA ASN A 123 5.91 -5.39 0.87
C ASN A 123 7.40 -5.67 0.97
N LEU A 124 7.84 -6.14 2.13
CA LEU A 124 9.18 -6.63 2.37
C LEU A 124 9.10 -8.10 2.81
N ASN A 125 9.84 -8.99 2.15
CA ASN A 125 9.86 -10.42 2.44
C ASN A 125 11.29 -10.99 2.53
N ALA A 126 11.70 -11.50 3.68
CA ALA A 126 13.05 -12.06 3.86
C ALA A 126 13.17 -13.08 5.02
N GLN A 127 14.37 -13.61 5.26
CA GLN A 127 14.66 -14.32 6.52
C GLN A 127 14.73 -13.34 7.68
N ASN A 128 15.42 -12.22 7.47
CA ASN A 128 15.55 -11.13 8.43
C ASN A 128 15.30 -9.79 7.73
N ILE A 129 14.62 -8.88 8.40
CA ILE A 129 14.37 -7.52 7.91
C ILE A 129 14.84 -6.54 8.97
N ASN A 130 15.74 -5.64 8.60
CA ASN A 130 16.26 -4.58 9.46
C ASN A 130 16.00 -3.22 8.81
N LEU A 131 15.25 -2.36 9.48
CA LEU A 131 14.96 -1.00 9.04
C LEU A 131 15.53 -0.02 10.07
N SER A 132 16.34 0.94 9.64
CA SER A 132 16.90 1.97 10.52
C SER A 132 16.81 3.36 9.91
N ALA A 133 16.20 4.32 10.62
CA ALA A 133 16.13 5.72 10.19
C ALA A 133 15.85 6.71 11.33
N ASN A 134 15.84 8.03 11.07
CA ASN A 134 15.31 8.96 12.08
C ASN A 134 13.81 8.76 12.26
N ASN A 135 13.06 8.61 11.18
CA ASN A 135 11.63 8.29 11.22
C ASN A 135 11.34 7.08 10.34
N VAL A 136 10.48 6.18 10.81
CA VAL A 136 10.02 5.04 9.99
C VAL A 136 8.50 5.08 9.93
N ASN A 137 7.96 5.17 8.71
CA ASN A 137 6.54 5.22 8.45
C ASN A 137 6.14 4.05 7.56
N ILE A 138 5.25 3.20 8.06
CA ILE A 138 4.72 2.03 7.37
C ILE A 138 3.21 2.22 7.31
N ASP A 139 2.68 2.45 6.12
CA ASP A 139 1.25 2.65 5.93
C ASP A 139 0.69 1.75 4.83
N THR A 140 -0.62 1.63 4.83
CA THR A 140 -1.39 1.12 3.71
C THR A 140 -2.28 2.24 3.19
N VAL A 141 -2.15 2.52 1.89
CA VAL A 141 -3.03 3.45 1.18
C VAL A 141 -4.39 2.80 0.98
N LEU A 142 -5.43 3.51 1.45
CA LEU A 142 -6.83 3.06 1.37
C LEU A 142 -7.61 3.92 0.37
N GLY A 143 -8.34 3.25 -0.52
CA GLY A 143 -9.41 3.82 -1.33
C GLY A 143 -10.79 3.48 -0.76
N ILE A 144 -11.84 4.14 -1.26
CA ILE A 144 -13.23 3.91 -0.87
C ILE A 144 -13.98 3.30 -2.07
N ASP A 145 -14.68 2.19 -1.86
CA ASP A 145 -15.47 1.53 -2.90
C ASP A 145 -16.87 2.15 -3.10
N GLU A 146 -17.63 1.64 -4.07
CA GLU A 146 -18.98 2.11 -4.40
C GLU A 146 -20.00 1.98 -3.24
N LYS A 147 -19.66 1.24 -2.18
CA LYS A 147 -20.48 1.04 -0.98
C LYS A 147 -20.02 1.89 0.20
N GLY A 148 -18.96 2.69 0.04
CA GLY A 148 -18.34 3.46 1.11
C GLY A 148 -17.36 2.66 1.97
N SER A 149 -16.97 1.44 1.55
CA SER A 149 -16.03 0.60 2.29
C SER A 149 -14.59 0.95 1.94
N TYR A 150 -13.72 1.00 2.95
CA TYR A 150 -12.30 1.21 2.73
C TYR A 150 -11.63 -0.08 2.26
N ASN A 151 -10.90 0.00 1.15
CA ASN A 151 -10.16 -1.09 0.54
C ASN A 151 -8.77 -0.61 0.11
N SER A 152 -7.76 -1.46 0.20
CA SER A 152 -6.44 -1.17 -0.35
C SER A 152 -6.24 -1.87 -1.70
N ILE A 153 -5.59 -1.21 -2.66
CA ILE A 153 -5.10 -1.90 -3.88
C ILE A 153 -4.07 -2.97 -3.49
N LYS A 154 -3.23 -2.63 -2.51
CA LYS A 154 -2.22 -3.51 -1.92
C LYS A 154 -2.07 -3.16 -0.45
N LYS A 155 -2.13 -4.17 0.41
CA LYS A 155 -1.84 -4.01 1.84
C LYS A 155 -0.32 -3.95 2.01
N GLY A 156 0.16 -3.02 2.84
CA GLY A 156 1.57 -2.97 3.22
C GLY A 156 1.88 -4.09 4.20
N GLU A 157 2.88 -4.91 3.87
CA GLU A 157 3.23 -6.10 4.65
C GLU A 157 4.74 -6.23 4.84
N ILE A 158 5.19 -6.39 6.08
CA ILE A 158 6.57 -6.75 6.41
C ILE A 158 6.57 -8.17 6.97
N LYS A 159 7.15 -9.10 6.22
CA LYS A 159 7.17 -10.53 6.53
C LYS A 159 8.60 -11.01 6.61
N ALA A 160 9.05 -11.39 7.81
CA ALA A 160 10.32 -12.08 7.95
C ALA A 160 10.10 -13.52 8.42
N ASN A 161 11.00 -14.45 8.15
CA ASN A 161 10.90 -15.75 8.81
C ASN A 161 11.34 -15.67 10.27
N ASN A 162 12.49 -15.04 10.53
CA ASN A 162 13.14 -15.06 11.84
C ASN A 162 12.99 -13.74 12.58
N VAL A 163 13.45 -12.62 12.00
CA VAL A 163 13.46 -11.34 12.73
C VAL A 163 12.97 -10.19 11.86
N VAL A 164 12.05 -9.40 12.39
CA VAL A 164 11.82 -8.02 11.93
C VAL A 164 12.36 -7.08 13.00
N ASN A 165 13.34 -6.25 12.67
CA ASN A 165 13.88 -5.21 13.52
C ASN A 165 13.65 -3.85 12.87
N ILE A 166 12.98 -2.94 13.59
CA ILE A 166 12.69 -1.59 13.12
C ILE A 166 13.17 -0.63 14.20
N ASP A 167 14.21 0.13 13.88
CA ASP A 167 14.87 1.07 14.78
C ASP A 167 14.72 2.50 14.23
N SER A 168 13.97 3.32 14.95
CA SER A 168 13.78 4.73 14.64
C SER A 168 14.41 5.60 15.72
N VAL A 169 15.03 6.71 15.34
CA VAL A 169 15.55 7.69 16.33
C VAL A 169 14.39 8.47 16.95
N ASN A 170 13.50 8.99 16.13
CA ASN A 170 12.28 9.71 16.49
C ASN A 170 11.10 8.74 16.35
N ASP A 171 10.04 9.07 15.62
CA ASP A 171 8.82 8.26 15.62
C ASP A 171 8.89 7.04 14.69
N LEU A 172 8.29 5.95 15.16
CA LEU A 172 7.91 4.79 14.36
C LEU A 172 6.39 4.78 14.20
N ASN A 173 5.91 4.96 12.98
CA ASN A 173 4.49 4.96 12.66
C ASN A 173 4.11 3.72 11.85
N ILE A 174 3.17 2.93 12.34
CA ILE A 174 2.63 1.76 11.64
C ILE A 174 1.11 1.93 11.53
N LYS A 175 0.57 1.98 10.31
CA LYS A 175 -0.84 2.28 10.05
C LYS A 175 -1.46 1.32 9.05
N ASN A 176 -2.48 0.57 9.47
CA ASN A 176 -3.25 -0.34 8.60
C ASN A 176 -2.40 -1.38 7.85
N SER A 177 -1.21 -1.69 8.35
CA SER A 177 -0.22 -2.59 7.73
C SER A 177 0.09 -3.76 8.64
N ASP A 178 0.54 -4.86 8.05
CA ASP A 178 0.89 -6.08 8.79
C ASP A 178 2.40 -6.20 8.96
N ILE A 179 2.83 -6.62 10.15
CA ILE A 179 4.19 -7.03 10.43
C ILE A 179 4.10 -8.42 11.06
N SER A 180 4.79 -9.41 10.49
CA SER A 180 4.69 -10.79 10.94
C SER A 180 5.99 -11.56 10.79
N THR A 181 6.13 -12.57 11.64
CA THR A 181 7.16 -13.59 11.55
C THR A 181 6.59 -15.01 11.59
N SER A 182 7.35 -16.01 11.18
CA SER A 182 6.83 -17.38 10.99
C SER A 182 7.62 -18.50 11.67
N ALA A 183 8.89 -18.29 12.04
CA ALA A 183 9.68 -19.31 12.73
C ALA A 183 9.35 -19.40 14.23
N ASN A 184 9.58 -20.57 14.84
CA ASN A 184 9.23 -20.86 16.25
C ASN A 184 9.88 -19.90 17.26
N ASP A 185 11.12 -19.45 16.99
CA ASP A 185 11.88 -18.52 17.84
C ASP A 185 11.99 -17.12 17.21
N SER A 186 11.01 -16.78 16.37
CA SER A 186 11.03 -15.51 15.67
C SER A 186 10.71 -14.32 16.57
N LYS A 187 11.14 -13.13 16.15
CA LYS A 187 10.98 -11.89 16.92
C LYS A 187 10.61 -10.71 16.04
N ILE A 188 9.69 -9.89 16.53
CA ILE A 188 9.43 -8.54 16.02
C ILE A 188 9.94 -7.55 17.07
N VAL A 189 10.85 -6.67 16.67
CA VAL A 189 11.46 -5.64 17.51
C VAL A 189 11.13 -4.29 16.91
N LEU A 190 10.40 -3.47 17.66
CA LEU A 190 9.99 -2.13 17.28
C LEU A 190 10.58 -1.15 18.29
N ILE A 191 11.50 -0.30 17.83
CA ILE A 191 12.23 0.64 18.69
C ILE A 191 12.01 2.05 18.15
N SER A 192 11.67 2.94 19.08
CA SER A 192 11.82 4.38 18.93
C SER A 192 12.72 4.86 20.05
N GLN A 193 13.85 5.48 19.72
CA GLN A 193 14.88 5.85 20.70
C GLN A 193 14.49 7.09 21.51
N LYS A 194 13.86 8.07 20.86
CA LYS A 194 13.51 9.38 21.44
C LYS A 194 12.06 9.79 21.17
N GLY A 195 11.34 9.08 20.31
CA GLY A 195 9.94 9.35 19.96
C GLY A 195 9.00 8.28 20.47
N ASP A 196 7.86 8.15 19.80
CA ASP A 196 6.85 7.15 20.11
C ASP A 196 6.78 6.04 19.05
N VAL A 197 6.39 4.84 19.50
CA VAL A 197 5.93 3.75 18.62
C VAL A 197 4.41 3.86 18.47
N ASN A 198 3.98 4.43 17.34
CA ASN A 198 2.59 4.70 17.01
C ASN A 198 2.00 3.60 16.13
N ILE A 199 1.18 2.72 16.71
CA ILE A 199 0.48 1.67 15.96
C ILE A 199 -1.00 2.01 15.87
N LYS A 200 -1.49 2.22 14.65
CA LYS A 200 -2.90 2.49 14.39
C LYS A 200 -3.47 1.51 13.39
N ASN A 201 -4.68 1.09 13.66
CA ASN A 201 -5.43 0.23 12.76
C ASN A 201 -6.86 0.76 12.74
N ASP A 202 -7.10 1.66 11.79
CA ASP A 202 -8.35 2.41 11.72
C ASP A 202 -9.45 1.56 11.07
N TYR A 203 -9.10 0.47 10.37
CA TYR A 203 -10.04 -0.26 9.50
C TYR A 203 -9.90 -1.80 9.43
N SER A 204 -9.01 -2.46 10.20
CA SER A 204 -8.96 -3.94 10.26
C SER A 204 -9.79 -4.51 11.43
N LYS A 205 -10.42 -5.67 11.18
CA LYS A 205 -11.17 -6.46 12.17
C LYS A 205 -10.29 -7.44 12.96
N SER A 206 -8.98 -7.46 12.71
CA SER A 206 -8.03 -8.39 13.34
C SER A 206 -6.65 -7.74 13.47
N SER A 207 -6.22 -7.52 14.71
CA SER A 207 -4.85 -7.09 15.03
C SER A 207 -3.98 -8.34 15.17
N SER A 208 -2.82 -8.41 14.49
CA SER A 208 -1.91 -9.58 14.51
C SER A 208 -0.80 -9.49 15.56
N PHE A 209 -0.90 -8.58 16.54
CA PHE A 209 0.09 -8.50 17.62
C PHE A 209 -0.21 -9.55 18.70
N GLU A 210 0.30 -10.76 18.53
CA GLU A 210 0.44 -11.70 19.64
C GLU A 210 1.73 -11.37 20.41
N GLN A 211 1.55 -10.83 21.62
CA GLN A 211 2.52 -10.69 22.71
C GLN A 211 3.77 -9.82 22.45
N ILE A 212 3.71 -8.57 22.96
CA ILE A 212 4.87 -7.70 23.11
C ILE A 212 5.58 -8.09 24.42
N ASN A 213 6.78 -8.67 24.35
CA ASN A 213 7.64 -8.73 25.52
C ASN A 213 8.22 -7.32 25.76
N THR A 214 7.65 -6.60 26.71
CA THR A 214 8.13 -5.29 27.16
C THR A 214 9.18 -5.50 28.24
N ASP A 215 10.41 -5.86 27.84
CA ASP A 215 11.55 -5.71 28.75
C ASP A 215 11.83 -4.21 28.91
N SER A 216 11.06 -3.57 29.79
CA SER A 216 11.39 -2.25 30.32
C SER A 216 12.66 -2.41 31.16
N GLN A 217 13.82 -2.08 30.58
CA GLN A 217 14.96 -1.73 31.43
C GLN A 217 14.64 -0.39 32.11
N ASN A 218 14.04 -0.47 33.30
CA ASN A 218 13.78 0.69 34.15
C ASN A 218 14.98 0.91 35.11
N PRO A 219 15.24 2.17 35.50
CA PRO A 219 16.54 2.68 35.93
C PRO A 219 16.82 2.46 37.43
N ILE A 220 18.10 2.57 37.76
CA ILE A 220 18.71 3.02 39.02
C ILE A 220 17.74 3.09 40.22
N LEU A 221 17.78 2.07 41.05
CA LEU A 221 17.33 2.12 42.44
C LEU A 221 18.40 2.80 43.30
N GLN A 222 18.16 4.04 43.73
CA GLN A 222 18.78 4.59 44.93
C GLN A 222 18.05 4.08 46.18
N ARG A 223 18.78 3.45 47.10
CA ARG A 223 18.67 3.47 48.58
C ARG A 223 20.02 2.94 49.11
N VAL A 224 20.76 3.52 50.05
CA VAL A 224 20.55 4.50 51.13
C VAL A 224 21.75 5.45 51.15
#